data_AF-M4ZQN0-F1
#
_entry.id   AF-M4ZQN0-F1
#
_cell.length_a   1.000
_cell.length_b   1.000
_cell.length_c   1.000
_cell.angle_alpha   90.00
_cell.angle_beta   90.00
_cell.angle_gamma   90.00
#
_symmetry.space_group_name_H-M   'P 1'
#
loop_
_entity.id
_entity.type
_entity.pdbx_description
1 polymer ?
#
loop_
_entity_poly.entity_id
_entity_poly.type
_entity_poly.pdbx_seq_one_letter_code
_entity_poly.pdbx_strand_id
1 'polypeptide(L)'
;FAAMRDAVKKLGGNPEKINPICPADLVIDHSIQVDFNRGSDSLQKNQDLEFERNKERFEFLKWGSQAFQNMKIIPPGSGIIHQVNLEYLARVVFDQDGYYYPDSVVGTDSHTTMIDGLGVLGWGVGGIEAEAVMLGQPISMVLPEVVGYKLLGNPQPLVTSTDIVLTITKHLRQVGVVGKFVEFFGPGVAQLSIADRATIANMCPEYGATAAYFPVDDISIGYLIQTGRDKEKITCTRKYLEAVGMLRDFKNSAQDPDFTQVVELDLHTVVPCCSGPKRPQDKVAVSDMKKDFETCLGAKQGFKGFQIAPDCHNNKVKFSFEGCDFELAHGSVVIAAITSCTNTSNPSVMLGAGLLAKKAVEAGLTVKPYIKTSLSP
;
A
#
# COMPACT_ATOMS: atom_id res chain seq x y z
N PHE A 1 5.47 25.14 -4.44
CA PHE A 1 6.74 25.86 -4.09
C PHE A 1 7.21 26.96 -5.06
N ALA A 2 7.57 26.68 -6.33
CA ALA A 2 8.21 27.69 -7.22
C ALA A 2 7.39 28.99 -7.35
N ALA A 3 6.09 28.86 -7.59
CA ALA A 3 5.17 30.00 -7.64
C ALA A 3 5.10 30.81 -6.32
N MET A 4 5.30 30.14 -5.16
CA MET A 4 5.35 30.82 -3.87
C MET A 4 6.64 31.64 -3.72
N ARG A 5 7.78 31.17 -4.25
CA ARG A 5 9.01 31.99 -4.31
C ARG A 5 8.78 33.28 -5.08
N ASP A 6 8.12 33.19 -6.24
CA ASP A 6 7.77 34.37 -7.04
C ASP A 6 6.80 35.31 -6.31
N ALA A 7 5.78 34.76 -5.66
CA ALA A 7 4.82 35.54 -4.88
C ALA A 7 5.49 36.29 -3.71
N VAL A 8 6.31 35.60 -2.93
CA VAL A 8 7.07 36.20 -1.81
C VAL A 8 8.01 37.29 -2.32
N LYS A 9 8.69 37.06 -3.45
CA LYS A 9 9.54 38.07 -4.10
C LYS A 9 8.76 39.31 -4.50
N LYS A 10 7.59 39.13 -5.14
CA LYS A 10 6.71 40.24 -5.57
C LYS A 10 6.22 41.08 -4.39
N LEU A 11 6.04 40.47 -3.22
CA LEU A 11 5.67 41.14 -1.98
C LEU A 11 6.86 41.74 -1.21
N GLY A 12 8.08 41.69 -1.76
CA GLY A 12 9.29 42.23 -1.12
C GLY A 12 9.87 41.36 -0.01
N GLY A 13 9.42 40.11 0.14
CA GLY A 13 9.96 39.16 1.10
C GLY A 13 11.16 38.37 0.56
N ASN A 14 11.82 37.59 1.42
CA ASN A 14 12.91 36.70 1.03
C ASN A 14 12.36 35.37 0.47
N PRO A 15 12.53 35.07 -0.84
CA PRO A 15 12.03 33.83 -1.45
C PRO A 15 12.67 32.57 -0.90
N GLU A 16 13.89 32.65 -0.35
CA GLU A 16 14.59 31.49 0.24
C GLU A 16 13.89 30.97 1.51
N LYS A 17 12.94 31.73 2.08
CA LYS A 17 12.05 31.20 3.13
C LYS A 17 11.10 30.12 2.62
N ILE A 18 10.87 30.06 1.30
CA ILE A 18 10.09 28.99 0.68
C ILE A 18 11.04 27.82 0.44
N ASN A 19 11.23 27.02 1.49
CA ASN A 19 12.12 25.87 1.51
C ASN A 19 11.66 24.84 2.55
N PRO A 20 11.71 23.52 2.27
CA PRO A 20 11.36 22.51 3.25
C PRO A 20 12.26 22.58 4.50
N ILE A 21 11.65 22.68 5.69
CA ILE A 21 12.35 22.66 6.97
C ILE A 21 12.52 21.24 7.53
N CYS A 22 11.78 20.28 6.98
CA CYS A 22 11.84 18.85 7.31
C CYS A 22 12.35 18.05 6.10
N PRO A 23 12.82 16.81 6.29
CA PRO A 23 13.13 15.91 5.19
C PRO A 23 11.93 15.70 4.27
N ALA A 24 12.16 15.76 2.96
CA ALA A 24 11.16 15.48 1.92
C ALA A 24 11.74 14.47 0.92
N ASP A 25 11.24 13.24 0.95
CA ASP A 25 11.66 12.17 0.02
C ASP A 25 10.60 12.00 -1.07
N LEU A 26 10.99 12.16 -2.34
CA LEU A 26 10.12 11.99 -3.51
C LEU A 26 10.56 10.75 -4.29
N VAL A 27 9.62 9.84 -4.56
CA VAL A 27 9.86 8.65 -5.39
C VAL A 27 9.16 8.82 -6.73
N ILE A 28 9.85 8.53 -7.83
CA ILE A 28 9.27 8.58 -9.18
C ILE A 28 8.83 7.18 -9.58
N ASP A 29 7.53 6.92 -9.45
CA ASP A 29 6.91 5.60 -9.65
C ASP A 29 5.60 5.62 -10.47
N HIS A 30 4.95 6.79 -10.59
CA HIS A 30 3.68 6.98 -11.30
C HIS A 30 3.83 7.32 -12.80
N SER A 31 5.01 7.10 -13.41
CA SER A 31 5.28 7.45 -14.81
C SER A 31 5.45 6.26 -15.75
N ILE A 32 5.87 5.09 -15.25
CA ILE A 32 6.05 3.88 -16.04
C ILE A 32 4.69 3.27 -16.42
N GLN A 33 4.62 2.68 -17.61
CA GLN A 33 3.42 2.01 -18.11
C GLN A 33 3.77 0.62 -18.63
N VAL A 34 2.79 -0.29 -18.59
CA VAL A 34 2.94 -1.64 -19.17
C VAL A 34 2.66 -1.57 -20.67
N ASP A 35 3.52 -0.87 -21.42
CA ASP A 35 3.46 -0.80 -22.90
C ASP A 35 3.77 -2.17 -23.50
N PHE A 36 4.82 -2.81 -22.99
CA PHE A 36 5.24 -4.16 -23.32
C PHE A 36 5.16 -5.07 -22.09
N ASN A 37 4.89 -6.36 -22.33
CA ASN A 37 4.85 -7.40 -21.31
C ASN A 37 5.29 -8.75 -21.90
N ARG A 38 5.57 -9.74 -21.04
CA ARG A 38 5.85 -11.13 -21.44
C ARG A 38 7.08 -11.34 -22.36
N GLY A 39 7.91 -10.32 -22.53
CA GLY A 39 9.24 -10.40 -23.16
C GLY A 39 10.34 -10.09 -22.15
N SER A 40 11.52 -10.70 -22.32
CA SER A 40 12.67 -10.45 -21.43
C SER A 40 13.20 -9.01 -21.50
N ASP A 41 12.92 -8.31 -22.60
CA ASP A 41 13.27 -6.91 -22.86
C ASP A 41 12.13 -5.93 -22.52
N SER A 42 10.99 -6.42 -22.00
CA SER A 42 9.82 -5.58 -21.74
C SER A 42 10.08 -4.48 -20.72
N LEU A 43 10.85 -4.77 -19.66
CA LEU A 43 11.23 -3.77 -18.66
C LEU A 43 11.99 -2.60 -19.29
N GLN A 44 13.06 -2.90 -20.04
CA GLN A 44 13.89 -1.88 -20.66
C GLN A 44 13.05 -1.01 -21.61
N LYS A 45 12.24 -1.64 -22.47
CA LYS A 45 11.37 -0.90 -23.40
C LYS A 45 10.37 0.02 -22.69
N ASN A 46 9.79 -0.43 -21.58
CA ASN A 46 8.87 0.40 -20.78
C ASN A 46 9.61 1.56 -20.10
N GLN A 47 10.83 1.35 -19.61
CA GLN A 47 11.66 2.40 -19.02
C GLN A 47 12.14 3.42 -20.05
N ASP A 48 12.51 2.98 -21.25
CA ASP A 48 12.90 3.87 -22.35
C ASP A 48 11.73 4.79 -22.70
N LEU A 49 10.52 4.23 -22.88
CA LEU A 49 9.29 5.00 -23.15
C LEU A 49 8.91 5.92 -21.98
N GLU A 50 9.12 5.50 -20.73
CA GLU A 50 8.90 6.33 -19.55
C GLU A 50 9.76 7.60 -19.61
N PHE A 51 11.06 7.46 -19.90
CA PHE A 51 11.98 8.59 -20.02
C PHE A 51 11.65 9.49 -21.21
N GLU A 52 11.34 8.91 -22.37
CA GLU A 52 10.97 9.68 -23.57
C GLU A 52 9.73 10.53 -23.33
N ARG A 53 8.69 9.97 -22.70
CA ARG A 53 7.40 10.64 -22.46
C ARG A 53 7.47 11.69 -21.35
N ASN A 54 8.35 11.51 -20.37
CA ASN A 54 8.34 12.30 -19.13
C ASN A 54 9.59 13.17 -18.91
N LYS A 55 10.45 13.32 -19.93
CA LYS A 55 11.72 14.04 -19.82
C LYS A 55 11.60 15.42 -19.15
N GLU A 56 10.68 16.26 -19.60
CA GLU A 56 10.46 17.60 -19.03
C GLU A 56 10.09 17.54 -17.54
N ARG A 57 9.23 16.61 -17.16
CA ARG A 57 8.83 16.40 -15.75
C ARG A 57 10.02 15.96 -14.90
N PHE A 58 10.86 15.06 -15.41
CA PHE A 58 12.04 14.58 -14.69
C PHE A 58 13.09 15.67 -14.54
N GLU A 59 13.32 16.48 -15.58
CA GLU A 59 14.19 17.65 -15.51
C GLU A 59 13.67 18.68 -14.50
N PHE A 60 12.36 18.91 -14.47
CA PHE A 60 11.72 19.81 -13.50
C PHE A 60 11.84 19.30 -12.06
N LEU A 61 11.56 18.01 -11.80
CA LEU A 61 11.72 17.43 -10.47
C LEU A 61 13.18 17.45 -10.02
N LYS A 62 14.11 17.09 -10.93
CA LYS A 62 15.56 17.14 -10.67
C LYS A 62 16.00 18.57 -10.33
N TRP A 63 15.56 19.57 -11.08
CA TRP A 63 15.75 20.97 -10.73
C TRP A 63 15.20 21.29 -9.34
N GLY A 64 13.99 20.83 -9.02
CA GLY A 64 13.36 21.01 -7.70
C GLY A 64 14.25 20.50 -6.57
N SER A 65 14.80 19.28 -6.69
CA SER A 65 15.72 18.71 -5.69
C SER A 65 17.02 19.48 -5.50
N GLN A 66 17.41 20.32 -6.46
CA GLN A 66 18.59 21.18 -6.36
C GLN A 66 18.23 22.59 -5.88
N ALA A 67 17.03 23.07 -6.22
CA ALA A 67 16.56 24.40 -5.87
C ALA A 67 16.01 24.50 -4.44
N PHE A 68 15.54 23.39 -3.87
CA PHE A 68 15.01 23.27 -2.52
C PHE A 68 15.91 22.36 -1.66
N GLN A 69 16.16 22.77 -0.43
CA GLN A 69 16.90 22.01 0.59
C GLN A 69 16.04 20.85 1.10
N ASN A 70 16.70 19.86 1.70
CA ASN A 70 16.08 18.69 2.34
C ASN A 70 15.23 17.83 1.40
N MET A 71 15.30 18.05 0.08
CA MET A 71 14.57 17.30 -0.93
C MET A 71 15.46 16.22 -1.53
N LYS A 72 15.11 14.95 -1.30
CA LYS A 72 15.76 13.79 -1.91
C LYS A 72 14.85 13.20 -2.97
N ILE A 73 15.41 12.86 -4.13
CA ILE A 73 14.69 12.15 -5.19
C ILE A 73 15.22 10.72 -5.29
N ILE A 74 14.30 9.77 -5.27
CA ILE A 74 14.54 8.40 -5.69
C ILE A 74 14.17 8.30 -7.18
N PRO A 75 15.14 7.97 -8.07
CA PRO A 75 14.97 8.06 -9.51
C PRO A 75 14.01 7.00 -10.07
N PRO A 76 13.56 7.15 -11.34
CA PRO A 76 12.72 6.15 -12.01
C PRO A 76 13.35 4.75 -11.98
N GLY A 77 12.52 3.71 -11.93
CA GLY A 77 12.97 2.32 -11.92
C GLY A 77 13.53 1.81 -10.57
N SER A 78 13.31 2.55 -9.48
CA SER A 78 13.80 2.19 -8.14
C SER A 78 12.75 1.50 -7.23
N GLY A 79 11.56 1.21 -7.76
CA GLY A 79 10.42 0.66 -7.01
C GLY A 79 9.33 1.69 -6.72
N ILE A 80 8.39 1.33 -5.84
CA ILE A 80 7.17 2.09 -5.53
C ILE A 80 7.32 2.81 -4.19
N ILE A 81 6.79 4.05 -4.08
CA ILE A 81 6.98 4.97 -2.95
C ILE A 81 6.87 4.30 -1.59
N HIS A 82 5.79 3.55 -1.32
CA HIS A 82 5.53 2.98 0.00
C HIS A 82 6.40 1.77 0.31
N GLN A 83 6.79 1.00 -0.71
CA GLN A 83 7.74 -0.11 -0.55
C GLN A 83 9.15 0.42 -0.29
N VAL A 84 9.60 1.41 -1.07
CA VAL A 84 10.86 2.12 -0.83
C VAL A 84 10.84 2.80 0.54
N ASN A 85 9.69 3.29 0.99
CA ASN A 85 9.55 3.85 2.34
C ASN A 85 9.82 2.79 3.42
N LEU A 86 9.09 1.67 3.41
CA LEU A 86 9.28 0.57 4.36
C LEU A 86 10.71 0.02 4.34
N GLU A 87 11.25 -0.24 3.15
CA GLU A 87 12.51 -0.96 2.99
C GLU A 87 13.73 -0.07 3.09
N TYR A 88 13.61 1.25 2.96
CA TYR A 88 14.77 2.14 2.91
C TYR A 88 14.59 3.49 3.61
N LEU A 89 13.51 4.24 3.36
CA LEU A 89 13.40 5.64 3.84
C LEU A 89 12.98 5.73 5.31
N ALA A 90 12.13 4.83 5.80
CA ALA A 90 11.60 4.87 7.15
C ALA A 90 12.72 4.83 8.20
N ARG A 91 12.66 5.78 9.14
CA ARG A 91 13.61 5.95 10.23
C ARG A 91 13.15 5.22 11.49
N VAL A 92 11.84 5.10 11.71
CA VAL A 92 11.18 4.60 12.94
C VAL A 92 11.42 5.51 14.16
N VAL A 93 12.67 5.88 14.42
CA VAL A 93 13.06 6.88 15.41
C VAL A 93 14.09 7.79 14.75
N PHE A 94 13.85 9.09 14.82
CA PHE A 94 14.85 10.09 14.43
C PHE A 94 15.90 10.24 15.52
N ASP A 95 17.12 10.52 15.10
CA ASP A 95 18.24 11.00 15.91
C ASP A 95 18.70 12.31 15.26
N GLN A 96 18.24 13.44 15.79
CA GLN A 96 18.47 14.75 15.20
C GLN A 96 18.71 15.79 16.28
N ASP A 97 19.77 16.60 16.11
CA ASP A 97 20.14 17.71 16.98
C ASP A 97 20.25 17.35 18.48
N GLY A 98 20.65 16.10 18.76
CA GLY A 98 20.80 15.56 20.12
C GLY A 98 19.50 15.07 20.76
N TYR A 99 18.40 14.97 19.99
CA TYR A 99 17.11 14.47 20.45
C TYR A 99 16.68 13.23 19.67
N TYR A 100 16.03 12.32 20.40
CA TYR A 100 15.32 11.18 19.84
C TYR A 100 13.81 11.42 19.87
N TYR A 101 13.15 11.16 18.75
CA TYR A 101 11.69 11.25 18.63
C TYR A 101 11.15 10.25 17.61
N PRO A 102 9.87 9.86 17.69
CA PRO A 102 9.30 8.90 16.76
C PRO A 102 9.31 9.47 15.34
N ASP A 103 9.55 8.60 14.37
CA ASP A 103 9.26 8.91 12.97
C ASP A 103 7.74 9.06 12.80
N SER A 104 7.34 10.07 12.02
CA SER A 104 5.96 10.33 11.64
C SER A 104 5.96 11.14 10.35
N VAL A 105 4.95 10.94 9.48
CA VAL A 105 4.99 11.50 8.13
C VAL A 105 3.61 11.77 7.56
N VAL A 106 3.48 12.83 6.76
CA VAL A 106 2.39 12.93 5.78
C VAL A 106 2.95 12.85 4.38
N GLY A 107 2.25 12.13 3.51
CA GLY A 107 2.66 11.95 2.11
C GLY A 107 1.60 12.47 1.16
N THR A 108 2.02 12.85 -0.05
CA THR A 108 1.10 13.32 -1.10
C THR A 108 0.47 12.16 -1.88
N ASP A 109 0.21 11.06 -1.19
CA ASP A 109 -0.40 9.84 -1.69
C ASP A 109 -1.30 9.23 -0.60
N SER A 110 -2.50 8.78 -0.95
CA SER A 110 -3.46 8.28 0.05
C SER A 110 -2.95 7.09 0.84
N HIS A 111 -2.14 6.23 0.22
CA HIS A 111 -1.66 4.98 0.78
C HIS A 111 -0.38 5.13 1.60
N THR A 112 0.03 6.36 1.94
CA THR A 112 1.12 6.62 2.90
C THR A 112 0.89 5.91 4.24
N THR A 113 -0.37 5.64 4.59
CA THR A 113 -0.77 4.81 5.73
C THR A 113 -0.15 3.41 5.73
N MET A 114 0.39 2.93 4.61
CA MET A 114 1.14 1.67 4.57
C MET A 114 2.30 1.64 5.58
N ILE A 115 2.91 2.78 5.88
CA ILE A 115 4.02 2.86 6.85
C ILE A 115 3.57 2.63 8.30
N ASP A 116 2.27 2.79 8.58
CA ASP A 116 1.68 2.53 9.89
C ASP A 116 1.86 1.06 10.32
N GLY A 117 2.02 0.14 9.35
CA GLY A 117 2.32 -1.27 9.60
C GLY A 117 3.69 -1.52 10.26
N LEU A 118 4.61 -0.56 10.16
CA LEU A 118 5.92 -0.56 10.81
C LEU A 118 5.93 0.26 12.12
N GLY A 119 4.79 0.83 12.52
CA GLY A 119 4.66 1.67 13.71
C GLY A 119 5.19 3.09 13.54
N VAL A 120 5.24 3.57 12.30
CA VAL A 120 5.48 4.98 11.97
C VAL A 120 4.11 5.59 11.68
N LEU A 121 3.68 6.59 12.46
CA LEU A 121 2.37 7.19 12.24
C LEU A 121 2.42 8.09 11.00
N GLY A 122 1.71 7.70 9.93
CA GLY A 122 1.63 8.53 8.75
C GLY A 122 0.42 8.31 7.86
N TRP A 123 0.04 9.35 7.12
CA TRP A 123 -1.16 9.31 6.30
C TRP A 123 -1.06 10.20 5.06
N GLY A 124 -1.99 9.98 4.13
CA GLY A 124 -2.07 10.75 2.90
C GLY A 124 -2.73 12.11 3.10
N VAL A 125 -2.15 13.16 2.52
CA VAL A 125 -2.68 14.52 2.48
C VAL A 125 -2.63 15.11 1.07
N GLY A 126 -3.36 16.20 0.85
CA GLY A 126 -3.25 16.94 -0.41
C GLY A 126 -1.90 17.65 -0.54
N GLY A 127 -1.47 17.90 -1.78
CA GLY A 127 -0.18 18.57 -2.05
C GLY A 127 -0.02 19.91 -1.33
N ILE A 128 -1.07 20.74 -1.25
CA ILE A 128 -1.03 22.04 -0.57
C ILE A 128 -0.78 21.89 0.94
N GLU A 129 -1.36 20.87 1.57
CA GLU A 129 -1.16 20.59 2.99
C GLU A 129 0.26 20.09 3.25
N ALA A 130 0.77 19.18 2.42
CA ALA A 130 2.17 18.77 2.48
C ALA A 130 3.15 19.94 2.26
N GLU A 131 2.87 20.84 1.31
CA GLU A 131 3.64 22.07 1.10
C GLU A 131 3.66 22.95 2.36
N ALA A 132 2.51 23.13 3.02
CA ALA A 132 2.43 23.91 4.26
C ALA A 132 3.24 23.26 5.40
N VAL A 133 3.14 21.94 5.57
CA VAL A 133 3.91 21.19 6.58
C VAL A 133 5.40 21.31 6.34
N MET A 134 5.85 21.16 5.08
CA MET A 134 7.24 21.37 4.71
C MET A 134 7.72 22.79 5.03
N LEU A 135 6.85 23.79 5.05
CA LEU A 135 7.17 25.18 5.45
C LEU A 135 7.02 25.44 6.95
N GLY A 136 6.76 24.40 7.75
CA GLY A 136 6.68 24.47 9.20
C GLY A 136 5.30 24.74 9.78
N GLN A 137 4.24 24.70 8.95
CA GLN A 137 2.87 24.78 9.45
C GLN A 137 2.49 23.45 10.11
N PRO A 138 2.07 23.43 11.38
CA PRO A 138 1.53 22.22 12.00
C PRO A 138 0.25 21.77 11.30
N ILE A 139 0.03 20.45 11.24
CA ILE A 139 -1.24 19.90 10.77
C ILE A 139 -2.36 20.33 11.72
N SER A 140 -3.46 20.81 11.16
CA SER A 140 -4.64 21.20 11.92
C SER A 140 -5.69 20.10 11.82
N MET A 141 -5.86 19.32 12.89
CA MET A 141 -6.85 18.25 12.97
C MET A 141 -7.62 18.29 14.29
N VAL A 142 -8.87 17.82 14.26
CA VAL A 142 -9.61 17.48 15.49
C VAL A 142 -8.93 16.25 16.09
N LEU A 143 -8.73 16.25 17.41
CA LEU A 143 -8.20 15.07 18.11
C LEU A 143 -9.12 13.87 17.81
N PRO A 144 -8.63 12.82 17.14
CA PRO A 144 -9.49 11.78 16.60
C PRO A 144 -9.91 10.79 17.69
N GLU A 145 -11.09 10.20 17.50
CA GLU A 145 -11.42 8.94 18.16
C GLU A 145 -10.52 7.81 17.64
N VAL A 146 -10.30 6.78 18.46
CA VAL A 146 -9.49 5.62 18.10
C VAL A 146 -10.32 4.35 18.22
N VAL A 147 -10.49 3.65 17.11
CA VAL A 147 -11.13 2.34 17.04
C VAL A 147 -10.06 1.26 17.24
N GLY A 148 -10.12 0.55 18.35
CA GLY A 148 -9.26 -0.60 18.61
C GLY A 148 -9.70 -1.79 17.77
N TYR A 149 -8.85 -2.26 16.86
CA TYR A 149 -9.14 -3.43 16.02
C TYR A 149 -8.39 -4.65 16.53
N LYS A 150 -9.10 -5.51 17.26
CA LYS A 150 -8.53 -6.66 17.94
C LYS A 150 -8.44 -7.87 17.01
N LEU A 151 -7.23 -8.38 16.79
CA LEU A 151 -7.00 -9.61 16.04
C LEU A 151 -6.86 -10.79 17.00
N LEU A 152 -7.64 -11.83 16.74
CA LEU A 152 -7.69 -13.08 17.49
C LEU A 152 -7.40 -14.28 16.58
N GLY A 153 -7.07 -15.41 17.18
CA GLY A 153 -6.87 -16.67 16.46
C GLY A 153 -5.68 -16.64 15.49
N ASN A 154 -5.65 -17.65 14.61
CA ASN A 154 -4.59 -17.82 13.62
C ASN A 154 -5.25 -17.98 12.24
N PRO A 155 -4.69 -17.37 11.18
CA PRO A 155 -5.19 -17.60 9.82
C PRO A 155 -4.97 -19.06 9.42
N GLN A 156 -5.87 -19.60 8.61
CA GLN A 156 -5.67 -20.94 8.04
C GLN A 156 -4.43 -20.93 7.11
N PRO A 157 -3.70 -22.05 6.94
CA PRO A 157 -2.44 -22.06 6.18
C PRO A 157 -2.55 -21.64 4.70
N LEU A 158 -3.75 -21.68 4.11
CA LEU A 158 -4.01 -21.28 2.73
C LEU A 158 -4.44 -19.81 2.59
N VAL A 159 -4.67 -19.12 3.71
CA VAL A 159 -5.05 -17.71 3.76
C VAL A 159 -3.81 -16.85 3.59
N THR A 160 -3.95 -15.77 2.82
CA THR A 160 -2.90 -14.80 2.54
C THR A 160 -3.13 -13.48 3.28
N SER A 161 -2.11 -12.61 3.31
CA SER A 161 -2.26 -11.22 3.78
C SER A 161 -3.31 -10.44 2.98
N THR A 162 -3.42 -10.70 1.67
CA THR A 162 -4.45 -10.12 0.81
C THR A 162 -5.86 -10.49 1.29
N ASP A 163 -6.09 -11.75 1.66
CA ASP A 163 -7.40 -12.20 2.15
C ASP A 163 -7.79 -11.53 3.47
N ILE A 164 -6.81 -11.34 4.36
CA ILE A 164 -6.99 -10.68 5.64
C ILE A 164 -7.38 -9.22 5.40
N VAL A 165 -6.62 -8.47 4.58
CA VAL A 165 -6.92 -7.05 4.36
C VAL A 165 -8.25 -6.83 3.64
N LEU A 166 -8.64 -7.67 2.67
CA LEU A 166 -9.96 -7.55 2.03
C LEU A 166 -11.10 -7.82 3.00
N THR A 167 -10.89 -8.72 3.97
CA THR A 167 -11.84 -8.97 5.07
C THR A 167 -11.95 -7.76 5.99
N ILE A 168 -10.81 -7.19 6.40
CA ILE A 168 -10.76 -5.99 7.25
C ILE A 168 -11.37 -4.79 6.53
N THR A 169 -11.08 -4.60 5.25
CA THR A 169 -11.59 -3.50 4.43
C THR A 169 -13.12 -3.51 4.38
N LYS A 170 -13.71 -4.68 4.09
CA LYS A 170 -15.17 -4.84 4.14
C LYS A 170 -15.71 -4.54 5.53
N HIS A 171 -15.08 -5.05 6.57
CA HIS A 171 -15.56 -4.93 7.94
C HIS A 171 -15.51 -3.48 8.45
N LEU A 172 -14.36 -2.82 8.34
CA LEU A 172 -14.18 -1.44 8.77
C LEU A 172 -15.03 -0.45 7.98
N ARG A 173 -15.32 -0.75 6.70
CA ARG A 173 -16.26 0.04 5.91
C ARG A 173 -17.69 -0.05 6.44
N GLN A 174 -18.09 -1.20 7.00
CA GLN A 174 -19.39 -1.40 7.65
C GLN A 174 -19.44 -0.73 9.03
N VAL A 175 -18.33 -0.76 9.79
CA VAL A 175 -18.20 -0.08 11.08
C VAL A 175 -18.28 1.44 10.93
N GLY A 176 -17.70 2.00 9.85
CA GLY A 176 -17.70 3.43 9.58
C GLY A 176 -16.64 4.18 10.40
N VAL A 177 -15.41 4.19 9.90
CA VAL A 177 -14.23 4.75 10.59
C VAL A 177 -13.72 6.06 9.99
N VAL A 178 -14.55 6.77 9.23
CA VAL A 178 -14.17 8.03 8.59
C VAL A 178 -13.83 9.10 9.63
N GLY A 179 -12.65 9.73 9.47
CA GLY A 179 -12.14 10.75 10.39
C GLY A 179 -11.63 10.22 11.73
N LYS A 180 -11.47 8.90 11.85
CA LYS A 180 -10.97 8.23 13.06
C LYS A 180 -9.62 7.57 12.77
N PHE A 181 -8.89 7.26 13.84
CA PHE A 181 -7.78 6.31 13.77
C PHE A 181 -8.30 4.89 14.00
N VAL A 182 -7.67 3.93 13.35
CA VAL A 182 -7.79 2.52 13.67
C VAL A 182 -6.45 2.08 14.21
N GLU A 183 -6.42 1.49 15.41
CA GLU A 183 -5.20 0.94 16.00
C GLU A 183 -5.38 -0.55 16.25
N PHE A 184 -4.47 -1.35 15.72
CA PHE A 184 -4.54 -2.81 15.79
C PHE A 184 -3.91 -3.32 17.08
N PHE A 185 -4.54 -4.30 17.71
CA PHE A 185 -4.04 -4.92 18.93
C PHE A 185 -4.50 -6.39 19.06
N GLY A 186 -4.09 -7.04 20.15
CA GLY A 186 -4.47 -8.40 20.47
C GLY A 186 -3.50 -9.47 19.96
N PRO A 187 -3.68 -10.73 20.44
CA PRO A 187 -2.70 -11.80 20.27
C PRO A 187 -2.48 -12.24 18.81
N GLY A 188 -3.45 -11.99 17.91
CA GLY A 188 -3.32 -12.28 16.49
C GLY A 188 -2.28 -11.41 15.79
N VAL A 189 -2.01 -10.19 16.28
CA VAL A 189 -1.04 -9.25 15.66
C VAL A 189 0.39 -9.79 15.73
N ALA A 190 0.74 -10.48 16.81
CA ALA A 190 2.08 -11.04 17.03
C ALA A 190 2.45 -12.18 16.06
N GLN A 191 1.53 -12.60 15.19
CA GLN A 191 1.78 -13.61 14.15
C GLN A 191 1.95 -13.00 12.77
N LEU A 192 1.55 -11.74 12.60
CA LEU A 192 1.64 -11.01 11.34
C LEU A 192 3.04 -10.42 11.20
N SER A 193 3.70 -10.70 10.07
CA SER A 193 4.94 -10.03 9.70
C SER A 193 4.69 -8.54 9.43
N ILE A 194 5.75 -7.71 9.39
CA ILE A 194 5.60 -6.29 9.01
C ILE A 194 4.99 -6.14 7.63
N ALA A 195 5.32 -7.02 6.69
CA ALA A 195 4.71 -6.97 5.37
C ALA A 195 3.19 -7.25 5.42
N ASP A 196 2.73 -8.15 6.29
CA ASP A 196 1.30 -8.41 6.47
C ASP A 196 0.58 -7.22 7.12
N ARG A 197 1.20 -6.60 8.13
CA ARG A 197 0.69 -5.39 8.78
C ARG A 197 0.62 -4.21 7.80
N ALA A 198 1.67 -4.01 7.01
CA ALA A 198 1.74 -3.00 5.98
C ALA A 198 0.69 -3.23 4.88
N THR A 199 0.44 -4.47 4.46
CA THR A 199 -0.68 -4.79 3.56
C THR A 199 -2.03 -4.34 4.14
N ILE A 200 -2.26 -4.54 5.44
CA ILE A 200 -3.50 -4.12 6.12
C ILE A 200 -3.61 -2.59 6.21
N ALA A 201 -2.52 -1.94 6.61
CA ALA A 201 -2.44 -0.51 6.82
C ALA A 201 -2.48 0.29 5.50
N ASN A 202 -1.95 -0.28 4.42
CA ASN A 202 -2.00 0.30 3.08
C ASN A 202 -3.44 0.60 2.66
N MET A 203 -4.38 -0.32 2.91
CA MET A 203 -5.78 -0.15 2.48
C MET A 203 -6.62 0.80 3.35
N CYS A 204 -5.99 1.60 4.21
CA CYS A 204 -6.65 2.57 5.08
C CYS A 204 -7.63 3.50 4.37
N PRO A 205 -7.26 4.11 3.22
CA PRO A 205 -8.19 4.95 2.47
C PRO A 205 -9.43 4.19 1.97
N GLU A 206 -9.30 2.91 1.63
CA GLU A 206 -10.42 2.09 1.12
C GLU A 206 -11.50 1.82 2.17
N TYR A 207 -11.12 1.61 3.44
CA TYR A 207 -12.10 1.53 4.53
C TYR A 207 -12.44 2.89 5.15
N GLY A 208 -11.58 3.90 4.96
CA GLY A 208 -11.88 5.31 5.18
C GLY A 208 -11.29 5.93 6.44
N ALA A 209 -10.46 5.22 7.20
CA ALA A 209 -9.79 5.79 8.37
C ALA A 209 -8.68 6.76 7.95
N THR A 210 -8.25 7.63 8.88
CA THR A 210 -7.10 8.52 8.65
C THR A 210 -5.78 7.77 8.81
N ALA A 211 -5.67 6.86 9.78
CA ALA A 211 -4.51 6.03 10.03
C ALA A 211 -4.93 4.61 10.45
N ALA A 212 -4.04 3.65 10.20
CA ALA A 212 -4.24 2.22 10.45
C ALA A 212 -3.03 1.62 11.18
N TYR A 213 -2.92 1.97 12.46
CA TYR A 213 -1.70 1.92 13.24
C TYR A 213 -1.39 0.55 13.84
N PHE A 214 -0.15 0.08 13.64
CA PHE A 214 0.43 -1.06 14.34
C PHE A 214 1.64 -0.59 15.15
N PRO A 215 1.51 -0.39 16.48
CA PRO A 215 2.63 0.03 17.32
C PRO A 215 3.88 -0.84 17.17
N VAL A 216 5.07 -0.23 17.31
CA VAL A 216 6.36 -0.91 17.16
C VAL A 216 6.51 -2.02 18.21
N ASP A 217 6.78 -3.25 17.78
CA ASP A 217 7.07 -4.40 18.66
C ASP A 217 8.39 -5.10 18.27
N ASP A 218 8.66 -6.25 18.88
CA ASP A 218 9.86 -7.05 18.55
C ASP A 218 9.90 -7.52 17.08
N ILE A 219 8.74 -7.72 16.44
CA ILE A 219 8.67 -8.07 15.01
C ILE A 219 9.09 -6.88 14.15
N SER A 220 8.70 -5.65 14.51
CA SER A 220 9.19 -4.42 13.87
C SER A 220 10.71 -4.30 13.99
N ILE A 221 11.27 -4.51 15.19
CA ILE A 221 12.73 -4.49 15.39
C ILE A 221 13.42 -5.57 14.54
N GLY A 222 12.85 -6.78 14.49
CA GLY A 222 13.33 -7.87 13.65
C GLY A 222 13.34 -7.52 12.16
N TYR A 223 12.33 -6.79 11.67
CA TYR A 223 12.26 -6.34 10.28
C TYR A 223 13.32 -5.28 9.95
N LEU A 224 13.63 -4.36 10.88
CA LEU A 224 14.73 -3.40 10.69
C LEU A 224 16.08 -4.12 10.52
N ILE A 225 16.31 -5.20 11.28
CA ILE A 225 17.49 -6.05 11.12
C ILE A 225 17.49 -6.73 9.74
N GLN A 226 16.37 -7.32 9.33
CA GLN A 226 16.23 -8.03 8.04
C GLN A 226 16.44 -7.12 6.83
N THR A 227 15.99 -5.87 6.91
CA THR A 227 16.16 -4.85 5.86
C THR A 227 17.52 -4.15 5.91
N GLY A 228 18.45 -4.65 6.73
CA GLY A 228 19.84 -4.18 6.76
C GLY A 228 20.00 -2.78 7.37
N ARG A 229 19.10 -2.35 8.26
CA ARG A 229 19.29 -1.10 9.00
C ARG A 229 20.53 -1.19 9.90
N ASP A 230 21.13 -0.03 10.13
CA ASP A 230 22.32 0.07 10.96
C ASP A 230 22.08 -0.44 12.39
N LYS A 231 23.05 -1.20 12.93
CA LYS A 231 22.92 -1.87 14.24
C LYS A 231 22.87 -0.90 15.40
N GLU A 232 23.61 0.20 15.33
CA GLU A 232 23.61 1.22 16.37
C GLU A 232 22.25 1.92 16.40
N LYS A 233 21.72 2.28 15.21
CA LYS A 233 20.37 2.85 15.09
C LYS A 233 19.29 1.93 15.65
N ILE A 234 19.30 0.63 15.31
CA ILE A 234 18.32 -0.33 15.84
C ILE A 234 18.38 -0.38 17.38
N THR A 235 19.58 -0.37 17.95
CA THR A 235 19.78 -0.40 19.41
C THR A 235 19.21 0.86 20.06
N CYS A 236 19.47 2.03 19.48
CA CYS A 236 18.93 3.30 19.95
C CYS A 236 17.40 3.35 19.82
N THR A 237 16.85 2.95 18.67
CA THR A 237 15.40 2.86 18.42
C THR A 237 14.70 2.05 19.50
N ARG A 238 15.19 0.84 19.79
CA ARG A 238 14.59 -0.02 20.82
C ARG A 238 14.64 0.64 22.19
N LYS A 239 15.82 1.09 22.62
CA LYS A 239 16.01 1.72 23.94
C LYS A 239 15.15 2.97 24.12
N TYR A 240 15.04 3.79 23.08
CA TYR A 240 14.20 4.97 23.08
C TYR A 240 12.73 4.60 23.28
N LEU A 241 12.21 3.69 22.45
CA LEU A 241 10.80 3.27 22.50
C LEU A 241 10.44 2.60 23.83
N GLU A 242 11.36 1.81 24.40
CA GLU A 242 11.19 1.25 25.75
C GLU A 242 11.14 2.36 26.82
N ALA A 243 12.08 3.30 26.78
CA ALA A 243 12.17 4.37 27.78
C ALA A 243 10.98 5.34 27.75
N VAL A 244 10.43 5.62 26.57
CA VAL A 244 9.27 6.53 26.39
C VAL A 244 7.92 5.79 26.49
N GLY A 245 7.93 4.46 26.62
CA GLY A 245 6.71 3.65 26.73
C GLY A 245 5.94 3.46 25.42
N MET A 246 6.64 3.46 24.28
CA MET A 246 6.08 3.24 22.94
C MET A 246 6.52 1.92 22.29
N LEU A 247 7.26 1.06 22.99
CA LEU A 247 7.50 -0.32 22.56
C LEU A 247 6.36 -1.23 23.04
N ARG A 248 5.73 -1.92 22.10
CA ARG A 248 4.52 -2.72 22.30
C ARG A 248 4.84 -4.19 22.53
N ASP A 249 4.12 -4.81 23.47
CA ASP A 249 3.94 -6.26 23.52
C ASP A 249 2.47 -6.63 23.26
N PHE A 250 2.15 -7.07 22.04
CA PHE A 250 0.80 -7.47 21.65
C PHE A 250 0.26 -8.72 22.37
N LYS A 251 1.11 -9.46 23.10
CA LYS A 251 0.69 -10.60 23.93
C LYS A 251 0.33 -10.17 25.34
N ASN A 252 0.71 -8.97 25.76
CA ASN A 252 0.44 -8.44 27.08
C ASN A 252 -0.81 -7.54 27.06
N SER A 253 -1.97 -8.12 27.36
CA SER A 253 -3.22 -7.37 27.39
C SER A 253 -3.27 -6.27 28.46
N ALA A 254 -2.41 -6.31 29.48
CA ALA A 254 -2.32 -5.24 30.47
C ALA A 254 -1.74 -3.94 29.89
N GLN A 255 -1.09 -4.00 28.72
CA GLN A 255 -0.65 -2.80 28.01
C GLN A 255 -1.75 -2.26 27.08
N ASP A 256 -2.83 -3.00 26.79
CA ASP A 256 -3.85 -2.58 25.80
C ASP A 256 -4.42 -1.18 26.12
N PRO A 257 -4.41 -0.24 25.15
CA PRO A 257 -4.96 1.10 25.35
C PRO A 257 -6.48 1.09 25.61
N ASP A 258 -6.96 2.15 26.26
CA ASP A 258 -8.38 2.44 26.38
C ASP A 258 -8.91 3.09 25.09
N PHE A 259 -9.34 2.24 24.16
CA PHE A 259 -9.91 2.69 22.87
C PHE A 259 -11.32 3.26 23.01
N THR A 260 -11.73 4.12 22.06
CA THR A 260 -13.09 4.66 22.01
C THR A 260 -14.13 3.56 21.83
N GLN A 261 -13.83 2.59 20.96
CA GLN A 261 -14.59 1.36 20.79
C GLN A 261 -13.66 0.25 20.31
N VAL A 262 -14.03 -1.00 20.58
CA VAL A 262 -13.30 -2.19 20.14
C VAL A 262 -14.12 -2.96 19.13
N VAL A 263 -13.48 -3.33 18.03
CA VAL A 263 -14.00 -4.23 17.00
C VAL A 263 -13.08 -5.43 16.91
N GLU A 264 -13.61 -6.64 16.74
CA GLU A 264 -12.82 -7.86 16.76
C GLU A 264 -12.87 -8.60 15.40
N LEU A 265 -11.77 -9.27 15.05
CA LEU A 265 -11.69 -10.23 13.95
C LEU A 265 -10.94 -11.48 14.41
N ASP A 266 -11.61 -12.62 14.38
CA ASP A 266 -10.96 -13.93 14.47
C ASP A 266 -10.39 -14.32 13.10
N LEU A 267 -9.07 -14.42 13.01
CA LEU A 267 -8.34 -14.75 11.80
C LEU A 267 -8.70 -16.15 11.27
N HIS A 268 -9.24 -17.05 12.09
CA HIS A 268 -9.71 -18.35 11.63
C HIS A 268 -10.93 -18.27 10.70
N THR A 269 -11.70 -17.17 10.79
CA THR A 269 -12.89 -16.92 9.94
C THR A 269 -12.52 -16.39 8.55
N VAL A 270 -11.26 -16.01 8.35
CA VAL A 270 -10.78 -15.53 7.06
C VAL A 270 -10.71 -16.71 6.08
N VAL A 271 -11.22 -16.48 4.89
CA VAL A 271 -11.22 -17.46 3.79
C VAL A 271 -10.53 -16.83 2.58
N PRO A 272 -9.91 -17.63 1.69
CA PRO A 272 -9.43 -17.14 0.40
C PRO A 272 -10.53 -16.37 -0.32
N CYS A 273 -10.24 -15.14 -0.74
CA CYS A 273 -11.22 -14.23 -1.29
C CYS A 273 -10.62 -13.29 -2.35
N CYS A 274 -11.52 -12.64 -3.08
CA CYS A 274 -11.23 -11.52 -3.97
C CYS A 274 -12.19 -10.39 -3.62
N SER A 275 -11.98 -9.19 -4.19
CA SER A 275 -12.93 -8.09 -4.06
C SER A 275 -13.33 -7.56 -5.42
N GLY A 276 -14.63 -7.36 -5.63
CA GLY A 276 -15.14 -6.86 -6.89
C GLY A 276 -16.61 -7.18 -7.19
N PRO A 277 -17.05 -6.89 -8.43
CA PRO A 277 -16.21 -6.54 -9.59
C PRO A 277 -15.84 -5.04 -9.67
N LYS A 278 -16.39 -4.17 -8.82
CA LYS A 278 -16.29 -2.71 -9.00
C LYS A 278 -15.83 -1.91 -7.78
N ARG A 279 -15.69 -2.51 -6.59
CA ARG A 279 -15.23 -1.80 -5.38
C ARG A 279 -14.33 -2.66 -4.49
N PRO A 280 -13.38 -2.06 -3.74
CA PRO A 280 -12.47 -2.78 -2.84
C PRO A 280 -13.16 -3.53 -1.68
N GLN A 281 -14.26 -2.99 -1.16
CA GLN A 281 -15.02 -3.58 -0.04
C GLN A 281 -15.99 -4.70 -0.47
N ASP A 282 -16.16 -4.94 -1.77
CA ASP A 282 -17.06 -5.98 -2.30
C ASP A 282 -16.39 -7.36 -2.24
N LYS A 283 -16.05 -7.84 -1.02
CA LYS A 283 -15.43 -9.14 -0.79
C LYS A 283 -16.32 -10.29 -1.30
N VAL A 284 -15.74 -11.17 -2.10
CA VAL A 284 -16.30 -12.42 -2.62
C VAL A 284 -15.36 -13.56 -2.27
N ALA A 285 -15.84 -14.60 -1.60
CA ALA A 285 -15.01 -15.79 -1.34
C ALA A 285 -14.60 -16.45 -2.66
N VAL A 286 -13.38 -17.01 -2.73
CA VAL A 286 -12.89 -17.69 -3.95
C VAL A 286 -13.83 -18.83 -4.34
N SER A 287 -14.41 -19.53 -3.36
CA SER A 287 -15.43 -20.57 -3.55
C SER A 287 -16.70 -20.08 -4.23
N ASP A 288 -17.04 -18.79 -4.08
CA ASP A 288 -18.28 -18.19 -4.58
C ASP A 288 -18.07 -17.32 -5.83
N MET A 289 -16.82 -17.07 -6.25
CA MET A 289 -16.49 -16.16 -7.37
C MET A 289 -17.29 -16.44 -8.64
N LYS A 290 -17.40 -17.71 -9.04
CA LYS A 290 -18.17 -18.10 -10.24
C LYS A 290 -19.65 -17.71 -10.10
N LYS A 291 -20.27 -18.10 -8.98
CA LYS A 291 -21.69 -17.85 -8.70
C LYS A 291 -21.99 -16.36 -8.60
N ASP A 292 -21.14 -15.62 -7.89
CA ASP A 292 -21.27 -14.18 -7.73
C ASP A 292 -21.14 -13.46 -9.08
N PHE A 293 -20.17 -13.83 -9.92
CA PHE A 293 -20.00 -13.25 -11.24
C PHE A 293 -21.19 -13.55 -12.18
N GLU A 294 -21.65 -14.80 -12.23
CA GLU A 294 -22.83 -15.19 -13.02
C GLU A 294 -24.08 -14.42 -12.56
N THR A 295 -24.26 -14.23 -11.25
CA THR A 295 -25.33 -13.39 -10.69
C THR A 295 -25.17 -11.93 -11.14
N CYS A 296 -23.94 -11.40 -11.14
CA CYS A 296 -23.66 -10.04 -11.58
C CYS A 296 -23.97 -9.83 -13.08
N LEU A 297 -23.89 -10.85 -13.94
CA LEU A 297 -24.20 -10.71 -15.37
C LEU A 297 -25.62 -10.16 -15.58
N GLY A 298 -26.62 -10.77 -14.96
CA GLY A 298 -28.03 -10.39 -15.13
C GLY A 298 -28.52 -9.26 -14.22
N ALA A 299 -27.82 -8.99 -13.12
CA ALA A 299 -28.24 -7.97 -12.15
C ALA A 299 -28.24 -6.56 -12.75
N LYS A 300 -29.15 -5.70 -12.29
CA LYS A 300 -29.29 -4.29 -12.71
C LYS A 300 -27.95 -3.56 -12.61
N GLN A 301 -27.66 -2.69 -13.56
CA GLN A 301 -26.41 -1.97 -13.63
C GLN A 301 -26.11 -1.25 -12.30
N GLY A 302 -24.98 -1.59 -11.69
CA GLY A 302 -24.54 -1.10 -10.39
C GLY A 302 -23.23 -1.74 -9.98
N PHE A 303 -22.84 -1.64 -8.71
CA PHE A 303 -21.58 -2.23 -8.23
C PHE A 303 -21.52 -3.77 -8.40
N LYS A 304 -22.67 -4.44 -8.27
CA LYS A 304 -22.82 -5.90 -8.41
C LYS A 304 -23.73 -6.28 -9.58
N GLY A 305 -23.69 -5.51 -10.67
CA GLY A 305 -24.51 -5.80 -11.84
C GLY A 305 -24.00 -5.20 -13.15
N PHE A 306 -24.07 -6.00 -14.20
CA PHE A 306 -23.67 -5.67 -15.57
C PHE A 306 -24.86 -5.45 -16.51
N GLN A 307 -26.08 -5.88 -16.12
CA GLN A 307 -27.32 -5.72 -16.88
C GLN A 307 -27.25 -6.34 -18.30
N ILE A 308 -26.69 -7.54 -18.38
CA ILE A 308 -26.63 -8.33 -19.60
C ILE A 308 -27.87 -9.22 -19.65
N ALA A 309 -28.55 -9.23 -20.80
CA ALA A 309 -29.73 -10.07 -21.02
C ALA A 309 -29.41 -11.56 -20.81
N PRO A 310 -30.28 -12.36 -20.16
CA PRO A 310 -29.97 -13.76 -19.80
C PRO A 310 -29.57 -14.66 -20.98
N ASP A 311 -30.15 -14.43 -22.15
CA ASP A 311 -29.83 -15.13 -23.40
C ASP A 311 -28.40 -14.86 -23.89
N CYS A 312 -27.82 -13.72 -23.52
CA CYS A 312 -26.45 -13.33 -23.86
C CYS A 312 -25.38 -13.83 -22.85
N HIS A 313 -25.76 -14.43 -21.71
CA HIS A 313 -24.79 -14.81 -20.66
C HIS A 313 -23.74 -15.81 -21.12
N ASN A 314 -24.07 -16.65 -22.10
CA ASN A 314 -23.18 -17.66 -22.67
C ASN A 314 -22.49 -17.19 -23.96
N ASN A 315 -22.55 -15.90 -24.30
CA ASN A 315 -21.94 -15.38 -25.52
C ASN A 315 -20.43 -15.65 -25.54
N LYS A 316 -19.95 -16.06 -26.71
CA LYS A 316 -18.54 -16.28 -27.02
C LYS A 316 -18.18 -15.63 -28.33
N VAL A 317 -16.99 -15.05 -28.40
CA VAL A 317 -16.45 -14.41 -29.59
C VAL A 317 -15.12 -15.05 -29.93
N LYS A 318 -14.98 -15.50 -31.18
CA LYS A 318 -13.73 -16.04 -31.72
C LYS A 318 -12.81 -14.90 -32.16
N PHE A 319 -11.52 -15.08 -31.97
CA PHE A 319 -10.50 -14.16 -32.46
C PHE A 319 -9.20 -14.91 -32.73
N SER A 320 -8.36 -14.36 -33.61
CA SER A 320 -7.03 -14.89 -33.90
C SER A 320 -5.96 -14.05 -33.20
N PHE A 321 -4.99 -14.70 -32.56
CA PHE A 321 -3.85 -14.06 -31.91
C PHE A 321 -2.59 -14.88 -32.22
N GLU A 322 -1.57 -14.24 -32.78
CA GLU A 322 -0.31 -14.88 -33.19
C GLU A 322 -0.51 -16.13 -34.08
N GLY A 323 -1.54 -16.11 -34.94
CA GLY A 323 -1.86 -17.21 -35.85
C GLY A 323 -2.62 -18.38 -35.21
N CYS A 324 -3.01 -18.27 -33.94
CA CYS A 324 -3.83 -19.25 -33.22
C CYS A 324 -5.24 -18.70 -32.96
N ASP A 325 -6.25 -19.54 -33.13
CA ASP A 325 -7.65 -19.17 -32.84
C ASP A 325 -7.98 -19.40 -31.35
N PHE A 326 -8.64 -18.40 -30.76
CA PHE A 326 -9.09 -18.40 -29.36
C PHE A 326 -10.54 -17.94 -29.25
N GLU A 327 -11.13 -18.20 -28.07
CA GLU A 327 -12.46 -17.73 -27.71
C GLU A 327 -12.38 -16.85 -26.46
N LEU A 328 -13.10 -15.72 -26.49
CA LEU A 328 -13.44 -14.91 -25.33
C LEU A 328 -14.90 -15.12 -24.98
N ALA A 329 -15.16 -15.26 -23.68
CA ALA A 329 -16.49 -15.33 -23.08
C ALA A 329 -16.59 -14.35 -21.92
N HIS A 330 -17.80 -14.11 -21.42
CA HIS A 330 -17.98 -13.40 -20.14
C HIS A 330 -17.18 -14.10 -19.03
N GLY A 331 -16.41 -13.31 -18.26
CA GLY A 331 -15.53 -13.82 -17.20
C GLY A 331 -14.14 -14.27 -17.67
N SER A 332 -13.83 -14.15 -18.97
CA SER A 332 -12.47 -14.41 -19.46
C SER A 332 -11.49 -13.39 -18.89
N VAL A 333 -10.41 -13.89 -18.29
CA VAL A 333 -9.30 -13.05 -17.80
C VAL A 333 -8.50 -12.56 -18.99
N VAL A 334 -8.44 -11.24 -19.17
CA VAL A 334 -7.65 -10.59 -20.23
C VAL A 334 -6.44 -9.81 -19.68
N ILE A 335 -6.48 -9.47 -18.38
CA ILE A 335 -5.39 -8.84 -17.63
C ILE A 335 -5.18 -9.66 -16.36
N ALA A 336 -3.93 -10.04 -16.08
CA ALA A 336 -3.53 -10.70 -14.85
C ALA A 336 -2.19 -10.11 -14.38
N ALA A 337 -2.27 -9.11 -13.49
CA ALA A 337 -1.12 -8.33 -13.07
C ALA A 337 -0.79 -8.59 -11.59
N ILE A 338 0.46 -8.95 -11.30
CA ILE A 338 1.03 -8.83 -9.95
C ILE A 338 1.62 -7.43 -9.87
N THR A 339 0.96 -6.55 -9.13
CA THR A 339 1.25 -5.11 -9.03
C THR A 339 0.88 -4.58 -7.65
N SER A 340 1.09 -3.28 -7.44
CA SER A 340 0.84 -2.53 -6.21
C SER A 340 1.80 -2.85 -5.06
N CYS A 341 2.32 -1.78 -4.45
CA CYS A 341 3.08 -1.83 -3.21
C CYS A 341 2.36 -2.62 -2.10
N THR A 342 1.02 -2.65 -2.10
CA THR A 342 0.17 -3.42 -1.17
C THR A 342 0.62 -4.88 -1.02
N ASN A 343 1.05 -5.52 -2.12
CA ASN A 343 1.41 -6.94 -2.14
C ASN A 343 2.86 -7.19 -2.60
N THR A 344 3.46 -6.32 -3.43
CA THR A 344 4.84 -6.52 -3.93
C THR A 344 5.90 -6.37 -2.83
N SER A 345 5.58 -5.60 -1.79
CA SER A 345 6.38 -5.46 -0.57
C SER A 345 6.32 -6.69 0.36
N ASN A 346 5.50 -7.69 0.04
CA ASN A 346 5.26 -8.85 0.90
C ASN A 346 5.86 -10.14 0.30
N PRO A 347 7.04 -10.58 0.80
CA PRO A 347 7.70 -11.79 0.32
C PRO A 347 6.82 -13.04 0.41
N SER A 348 5.90 -13.13 1.37
CA SER A 348 5.04 -14.30 1.54
C SER A 348 4.17 -14.57 0.31
N VAL A 349 3.49 -13.54 -0.21
CA VAL A 349 2.64 -13.67 -1.40
C VAL A 349 3.45 -13.67 -2.69
N MET A 350 4.59 -12.96 -2.74
CA MET A 350 5.47 -12.94 -3.92
C MET A 350 6.17 -14.30 -4.13
N LEU A 351 6.72 -14.89 -3.07
CA LEU A 351 7.28 -16.24 -3.12
C LEU A 351 6.17 -17.28 -3.28
N GLY A 352 5.02 -17.09 -2.65
CA GLY A 352 3.83 -17.92 -2.85
C GLY A 352 3.43 -18.01 -4.33
N ALA A 353 3.39 -16.87 -5.02
CA ALA A 353 3.11 -16.81 -6.46
C ALA A 353 4.19 -17.54 -7.29
N GLY A 354 5.47 -17.35 -6.97
CA GLY A 354 6.58 -18.05 -7.64
C GLY A 354 6.55 -19.57 -7.42
N LEU A 355 6.26 -20.03 -6.20
CA LEU A 355 6.15 -21.46 -5.87
C LEU A 355 4.94 -22.11 -6.56
N LEU A 356 3.81 -21.40 -6.65
CA LEU A 356 2.65 -21.83 -7.41
C LEU A 356 2.98 -21.92 -8.90
N ALA A 357 3.68 -20.93 -9.46
CA ALA A 357 4.12 -20.94 -10.86
C ALA A 357 5.05 -22.12 -11.15
N LYS A 358 6.04 -22.38 -10.27
CA LYS A 358 6.93 -23.54 -10.39
C LYS A 358 6.14 -24.85 -10.44
N LYS A 359 5.25 -25.08 -9.46
CA LYS A 359 4.41 -26.29 -9.40
C LYS A 359 3.49 -26.42 -10.62
N ALA A 360 2.93 -25.31 -11.11
CA ALA A 360 2.07 -25.30 -12.29
C ALA A 360 2.85 -25.70 -13.56
N VAL A 361 4.07 -25.18 -13.74
CA VAL A 361 4.95 -25.54 -14.86
C VAL A 361 5.37 -27.01 -14.77
N GLU A 362 5.75 -27.50 -13.58
CA GLU A 362 6.07 -28.92 -13.34
C GLU A 362 4.87 -29.83 -13.61
N ALA A 363 3.65 -29.33 -13.42
CA ALA A 363 2.40 -30.03 -13.74
C ALA A 363 1.97 -29.87 -15.22
N GLY A 364 2.76 -29.20 -16.07
CA GLY A 364 2.47 -29.01 -17.49
C GLY A 364 1.42 -27.95 -17.82
N LEU A 365 1.07 -27.08 -16.88
CA LEU A 365 0.12 -25.99 -17.10
C LEU A 365 0.79 -24.81 -17.82
N THR A 366 0.01 -24.10 -18.63
CA THR A 366 0.42 -22.88 -19.33
C THR A 366 -0.65 -21.80 -19.26
N VAL A 367 -0.26 -20.55 -19.44
CA VAL A 367 -1.17 -19.40 -19.55
C VAL A 367 -1.38 -19.09 -21.04
N LYS A 368 -2.65 -18.86 -21.44
CA LYS A 368 -2.98 -18.53 -22.83
C LYS A 368 -2.25 -17.26 -23.28
N PRO A 369 -1.69 -17.23 -24.50
CA PRO A 369 -0.72 -16.21 -24.88
C PRO A 369 -1.29 -14.80 -25.04
N TYR A 370 -2.60 -14.68 -25.31
CA TYR A 370 -3.28 -13.40 -25.43
C TYR A 370 -3.51 -12.69 -24.09
N ILE A 371 -3.35 -13.38 -22.95
CA ILE A 371 -3.59 -12.79 -21.64
C ILE A 371 -2.46 -11.82 -21.34
N LYS A 372 -2.79 -10.55 -21.07
CA LYS A 372 -1.80 -9.55 -20.70
C LYS A 372 -1.34 -9.78 -19.26
N THR A 373 -0.35 -10.65 -19.10
CA THR A 373 0.30 -10.92 -17.80
C THR A 373 1.41 -9.91 -17.53
N SER A 374 1.55 -9.43 -16.30
CA SER A 374 2.63 -8.53 -15.88
C SER A 374 3.04 -8.75 -14.42
N LEU A 375 4.30 -8.43 -14.12
CA LEU A 375 4.89 -8.42 -12.79
C LEU A 375 5.60 -7.07 -12.62
N SER A 376 5.19 -6.26 -11.65
CA SER A 376 5.64 -4.87 -11.48
C SER A 376 6.05 -4.62 -10.01
N PRO A 377 7.21 -5.15 -9.59
CA PRO A 377 7.74 -4.97 -8.24
C PRO A 377 8.30 -3.56 -7.99
#